data_AF-A0AAE8X6Z0-F1
#
_entry.id   AF-A0AAE8X6Z0-F1
#
_cell.length_a   1.000
_cell.length_b   1.000
_cell.length_c   1.000
_cell.angle_alpha   90.00
_cell.angle_beta   90.00
_cell.angle_gamma   90.00
#
_symmetry.space_group_name_H-M   'P 1'
#
loop_
_entity.id
_entity.type
_entity.pdbx_description
1 polymer ?
#
loop_
_entity_poly.entity_id
_entity_poly.type
_entity_poly.pdbx_seq_one_letter_code
_entity_poly.pdbx_strand_id
1 'polypeptide(L)'
;MTDKTSILVLTPILELAEEAHKSLKENLKEIGTSDTTGTCMFACILVCKFARLRGMVASIRGGNGTDNGGLFNEYGGHGHYWCELSAGGMTFYIDIAAEQFGYPSFIVKNANDVSDFPRYIPGNQATVDEHVRLAYTEGIQ
;
A
#
# COMPACT_ATOMS: atom_id res chain seq x y z
N MET A 1 -23.80 2.61 -8.51
CA MET A 1 -23.85 1.39 -9.33
C MET A 1 -22.44 1.10 -9.81
N THR A 2 -21.78 0.09 -9.24
CA THR A 2 -20.49 -0.42 -9.74
C THR A 2 -20.78 -1.30 -10.95
N ASP A 3 -20.22 -0.97 -12.12
CA ASP A 3 -20.39 -1.78 -13.34
C ASP A 3 -19.66 -3.13 -13.22
N LYS A 4 -20.16 -4.18 -13.91
CA LYS A 4 -19.59 -5.54 -13.95
C LYS A 4 -18.09 -5.53 -14.28
N THR A 5 -17.65 -4.61 -15.13
CA THR A 5 -16.24 -4.40 -15.49
C THR A 5 -15.39 -4.01 -14.28
N SER A 6 -15.90 -3.11 -13.43
CA SER A 6 -15.22 -2.70 -12.19
C SER A 6 -15.14 -3.84 -11.18
N ILE A 7 -16.18 -4.69 -11.11
CA ILE A 7 -16.20 -5.86 -10.22
C ILE A 7 -15.15 -6.90 -10.64
N LEU A 8 -15.08 -7.23 -11.95
CA LEU A 8 -14.11 -8.18 -12.49
C LEU A 8 -12.65 -7.76 -12.27
N VAL A 9 -12.39 -6.45 -12.22
CA VAL A 9 -11.06 -5.90 -11.95
C VAL A 9 -10.76 -5.82 -10.45
N LEU A 10 -11.76 -5.48 -9.63
CA LEU A 10 -11.56 -5.25 -8.20
C LEU A 10 -11.37 -6.55 -7.41
N THR A 11 -12.06 -7.63 -7.78
CA THR A 11 -11.95 -8.91 -7.05
C THR A 11 -10.52 -9.45 -6.97
N PRO A 12 -9.75 -9.57 -8.08
CA PRO A 12 -8.37 -10.06 -8.00
C PRO A 12 -7.43 -9.16 -7.19
N ILE A 13 -7.70 -7.85 -7.15
CA ILE A 13 -6.91 -6.88 -6.38
C ILE A 13 -7.21 -6.98 -4.89
N LEU A 14 -8.50 -7.16 -4.53
CA LEU A 14 -8.91 -7.37 -3.14
C LEU A 14 -8.34 -8.67 -2.59
N GLU A 15 -8.41 -9.78 -3.34
CA GLU A 15 -7.81 -11.05 -2.94
C GLU A 15 -6.30 -10.93 -2.71
N LEU A 16 -5.61 -10.23 -3.60
CA LEU A 16 -4.18 -9.94 -3.47
C LEU A 16 -3.88 -9.13 -2.20
N ALA A 17 -4.67 -8.08 -1.92
CA ALA A 17 -4.48 -7.25 -0.74
C ALA A 17 -4.76 -8.04 0.56
N GLU A 18 -5.79 -8.89 0.56
CA GLU A 18 -6.15 -9.76 1.68
C GLU A 18 -5.06 -10.79 1.97
N GLU A 19 -4.53 -11.47 0.95
CA GLU A 19 -3.43 -12.44 1.11
C GLU A 19 -2.15 -11.77 1.61
N ALA A 20 -1.82 -10.58 1.07
CA ALA A 20 -0.66 -9.83 1.49
C ALA A 20 -0.81 -9.30 2.94
N HIS A 21 -1.99 -8.78 3.30
CA HIS A 21 -2.31 -8.37 4.68
C HIS A 21 -2.22 -9.53 5.65
N LYS A 22 -2.83 -10.68 5.31
CA LYS A 22 -2.75 -11.88 6.14
C LYS A 22 -1.30 -12.31 6.36
N SER A 23 -0.48 -12.33 5.30
CA SER A 23 0.95 -12.64 5.41
C SER A 23 1.70 -11.64 6.29
N LEU A 24 1.39 -10.34 6.20
CA LEU A 24 1.94 -9.32 7.10
C LEU A 24 1.61 -9.62 8.56
N LYS A 25 0.33 -9.89 8.88
CA LYS A 25 -0.10 -10.18 10.26
C LYS A 25 0.50 -11.48 10.80
N GLU A 26 0.67 -12.50 9.96
CA GLU A 26 1.35 -13.74 10.34
C GLU A 26 2.82 -13.49 10.71
N ASN A 27 3.57 -12.75 9.87
CA ASN A 27 4.95 -12.38 10.16
C ASN A 27 5.09 -11.55 11.45
N LEU A 28 4.20 -10.57 11.66
CA LEU A 28 4.18 -9.76 12.88
C LEU A 28 3.93 -10.62 14.12
N LYS A 29 2.99 -11.58 14.02
CA LYS A 29 2.67 -12.50 15.11
C LYS A 29 3.87 -13.38 15.47
N GLU A 30 4.65 -13.83 14.50
CA GLU A 30 5.85 -14.64 14.74
C GLU A 30 6.91 -13.91 15.57
N ILE A 31 6.98 -12.57 15.44
CA ILE A 31 7.87 -11.72 16.24
C ILE A 31 7.18 -11.14 17.50
N GLY A 32 5.98 -11.62 17.84
CA GLY A 32 5.28 -11.29 19.08
C GLY A 32 4.52 -9.96 19.07
N THR A 33 4.18 -9.41 17.91
CA THR A 33 3.38 -8.17 17.78
C THR A 33 2.23 -8.30 16.78
N SER A 34 1.28 -7.37 16.83
CA SER A 34 0.26 -7.18 15.80
C SER A 34 0.25 -5.74 15.25
N ASP A 35 1.17 -4.91 15.74
CA ASP A 35 1.31 -3.51 15.39
C ASP A 35 1.96 -3.37 14.01
N THR A 36 1.30 -2.63 13.12
CA THR A 36 1.77 -2.36 11.75
C THR A 36 2.61 -1.08 11.66
N THR A 37 2.80 -0.34 12.77
CA THR A 37 3.60 0.88 12.81
C THR A 37 5.02 0.62 12.30
N GLY A 38 5.47 1.43 11.33
CA GLY A 38 6.80 1.30 10.72
C GLY A 38 6.95 0.17 9.70
N THR A 39 5.89 -0.62 9.44
CA THR A 39 5.97 -1.78 8.54
C THR A 39 5.57 -1.47 7.10
N CYS A 40 5.22 -0.23 6.78
CA CYS A 40 4.68 0.17 5.47
C CYS A 40 5.57 -0.19 4.27
N MET A 41 6.90 -0.12 4.41
CA MET A 41 7.81 -0.58 3.35
C MET A 41 7.76 -2.11 3.17
N PHE A 42 7.78 -2.87 4.28
CA PHE A 42 7.65 -4.33 4.24
C PHE A 42 6.31 -4.77 3.63
N ALA A 43 5.24 -4.10 4.04
CA ALA A 43 3.90 -4.26 3.49
C ALA A 43 3.88 -4.07 1.96
N CYS A 44 4.54 -3.03 1.44
CA CYS A 44 4.65 -2.81 0.01
C CYS A 44 5.41 -3.94 -0.71
N ILE A 45 6.50 -4.44 -0.11
CA ILE A 45 7.26 -5.58 -0.64
C ILE A 45 6.37 -6.83 -0.75
N LEU A 46 5.55 -7.12 0.28
CA LEU A 46 4.60 -8.22 0.25
C LEU A 46 3.56 -8.03 -0.87
N VAL A 47 2.98 -6.84 -1.01
CA VAL A 47 2.03 -6.54 -2.10
C VAL A 47 2.67 -6.76 -3.47
N CYS A 48 3.90 -6.26 -3.70
CA CYS A 48 4.63 -6.49 -4.95
C CYS A 48 4.90 -7.98 -5.21
N LYS A 49 5.24 -8.76 -4.17
CA LYS A 49 5.42 -10.22 -4.27
C LYS A 49 4.13 -10.92 -4.73
N PHE A 50 3.00 -10.65 -4.06
CA PHE A 50 1.71 -11.26 -4.41
C PHE A 50 1.19 -10.79 -5.77
N ALA A 51 1.40 -9.52 -6.13
CA ALA A 51 1.12 -9.01 -7.47
C ALA A 51 1.87 -9.80 -8.53
N ARG A 52 3.19 -9.99 -8.35
CA ARG A 52 4.03 -10.73 -9.29
C ARG A 52 3.59 -12.19 -9.45
N LEU A 53 3.22 -12.86 -8.35
CA LEU A 53 2.70 -14.24 -8.39
C LEU A 53 1.41 -14.37 -9.22
N ARG A 54 0.63 -13.29 -9.31
CA ARG A 54 -0.61 -13.20 -10.09
C ARG A 54 -0.41 -12.62 -11.49
N GLY A 55 0.83 -12.41 -11.92
CA GLY A 55 1.15 -11.82 -13.23
C GLY A 55 0.81 -10.32 -13.33
N MET A 56 0.65 -9.65 -12.19
CA MET A 56 0.38 -8.21 -12.10
C MET A 56 1.66 -7.44 -11.76
N VAL A 57 1.65 -6.13 -12.01
CA VAL A 57 2.76 -5.23 -11.66
C VAL A 57 2.24 -4.17 -10.71
N ALA A 58 2.79 -4.14 -9.50
CA ALA A 58 2.56 -3.10 -8.51
C ALA A 58 3.81 -2.22 -8.40
N SER A 59 3.63 -0.90 -8.30
CA SER A 59 4.69 0.08 -8.07
C SER A 59 4.62 0.58 -6.64
N ILE A 60 5.76 0.65 -5.95
CA ILE A 60 5.83 1.25 -4.62
C ILE A 60 5.88 2.77 -4.76
N ARG A 61 5.00 3.46 -4.07
CA ARG A 61 4.97 4.91 -3.91
C ARG A 61 5.13 5.26 -2.45
N GLY A 62 5.50 6.50 -2.18
CA GLY A 62 5.63 6.97 -0.82
C GLY A 62 5.86 8.47 -0.73
N GLY A 63 5.96 8.94 0.51
CA GLY A 63 6.33 10.30 0.83
C GLY A 63 6.56 10.48 2.32
N ASN A 64 6.97 11.69 2.73
CA ASN A 64 7.33 11.99 4.12
C ASN A 64 6.19 12.62 4.96
N GLY A 65 5.03 12.90 4.35
CA GLY A 65 3.88 13.50 5.00
C GLY A 65 3.96 15.02 5.16
N THR A 66 4.98 15.67 4.61
CA THR A 66 5.20 17.13 4.78
C THR A 66 5.36 17.83 3.44
N ASP A 67 6.57 17.82 2.88
CA ASP A 67 6.94 18.55 1.65
C ASP A 67 7.22 17.63 0.45
N ASN A 68 7.24 16.31 0.68
CA ASN A 68 7.55 15.32 -0.36
C ASN A 68 6.49 14.21 -0.39
N GLY A 69 5.22 14.59 -0.58
CA GLY A 69 4.09 13.66 -0.64
C GLY A 69 3.85 12.90 0.67
N GLY A 70 2.98 11.89 0.65
CA GLY A 70 2.66 11.05 1.79
C GLY A 70 1.20 10.60 1.81
N LEU A 71 0.80 10.00 2.93
CA LEU A 71 -0.60 9.73 3.24
C LEU A 71 -1.16 10.92 4.02
N PHE A 72 -2.31 11.45 3.58
CA PHE A 72 -3.00 12.53 4.26
C PHE A 72 -4.37 12.03 4.73
N ASN A 73 -4.69 12.25 6.00
CA ASN A 73 -5.99 11.98 6.60
C ASN A 73 -6.55 13.28 7.21
N GLU A 74 -7.63 13.17 8.00
CA GLU A 74 -8.27 14.32 8.67
C GLU A 74 -7.35 15.02 9.70
N TYR A 75 -6.30 14.33 10.16
CA TYR A 75 -5.38 14.80 11.20
C TYR A 75 -4.08 15.39 10.66
N GLY A 76 -3.82 15.26 9.35
CA GLY A 76 -2.64 15.82 8.71
C GLY A 76 -1.95 14.85 7.75
N GLY A 77 -0.69 15.16 7.44
CA GLY A 77 0.16 14.34 6.57
C GLY A 77 1.08 13.40 7.36
N HIS A 78 1.28 12.21 6.81
CA HIS A 78 2.03 11.11 7.41
C HIS A 78 3.04 10.56 6.39
N GLY A 79 4.27 10.33 6.87
CA GLY A 79 5.26 9.58 6.11
C GLY A 79 4.78 8.16 5.91
N HIS A 80 4.65 7.71 4.67
CA HIS A 80 4.03 6.42 4.37
C HIS A 80 4.41 5.89 2.99
N TYR A 81 4.39 4.56 2.86
CA TYR A 81 4.51 3.86 1.59
C TYR A 81 3.25 3.05 1.29
N TRP A 82 2.87 3.02 0.02
CA TRP A 82 1.76 2.21 -0.48
C TRP A 82 2.11 1.66 -1.86
N CYS A 83 1.27 0.76 -2.38
CA CYS A 83 1.40 0.27 -3.74
C CYS A 83 0.34 0.87 -4.67
N GLU A 84 0.74 1.17 -5.89
CA GLU A 84 -0.12 1.46 -7.02
C GLU A 84 -0.15 0.26 -7.98
N LEU A 85 -1.34 -0.16 -8.39
CA LEU A 85 -1.52 -1.23 -9.37
C LEU A 85 -2.54 -0.78 -10.43
N SER A 86 -2.17 -0.92 -11.71
CA SER A 86 -3.07 -0.60 -12.83
C SER A 86 -3.70 -1.86 -13.38
N ALA A 87 -5.04 -1.88 -13.47
CA ALA A 87 -5.82 -2.97 -14.04
C ALA A 87 -7.09 -2.43 -14.70
N GLY A 88 -7.42 -2.95 -15.90
CA GLY A 88 -8.62 -2.53 -16.63
C GLY A 88 -8.72 -1.03 -16.91
N GLY A 89 -7.58 -0.35 -17.10
CA GLY A 89 -7.53 1.11 -17.31
C GLY A 89 -7.73 1.96 -16.05
N MET A 90 -7.86 1.33 -14.88
CA MET A 90 -7.93 1.99 -13.58
C MET A 90 -6.64 1.78 -12.80
N THR A 91 -6.29 2.72 -11.93
CA THR A 91 -5.20 2.58 -10.97
C THR A 91 -5.82 2.44 -9.58
N PHE A 92 -5.31 1.51 -8.79
CA PHE A 92 -5.72 1.25 -7.43
C PHE A 92 -4.56 1.48 -6.47
N TYR A 93 -4.84 2.17 -5.37
CA TYR A 93 -4.00 2.25 -4.20
C TYR A 93 -4.26 1.03 -3.31
N ILE A 94 -3.19 0.38 -2.90
CA ILE A 94 -3.19 -0.77 -2.00
C ILE A 94 -2.30 -0.44 -0.81
N ASP A 95 -2.90 -0.40 0.36
CA ASP A 95 -2.22 -0.09 1.62
C ASP A 95 -2.65 -1.08 2.69
N ILE A 96 -1.83 -2.12 2.86
CA ILE A 96 -2.06 -3.18 3.83
C ILE A 96 -1.50 -2.85 5.22
N ALA A 97 -0.95 -1.65 5.42
CA ALA A 97 -0.47 -1.19 6.72
C ALA A 97 -1.32 -0.01 7.24
N ALA A 98 -2.50 0.22 6.66
CA ALA A 98 -3.37 1.34 6.98
C ALA A 98 -3.84 1.33 8.46
N GLU A 99 -3.85 0.17 9.12
CA GLU A 99 -4.11 0.02 10.56
C GLU A 99 -3.28 0.98 11.43
N GLN A 100 -2.04 1.31 11.01
CA GLN A 100 -1.17 2.22 11.77
C GLN A 100 -1.73 3.65 11.88
N PHE A 101 -2.70 4.01 11.04
CA PHE A 101 -3.39 5.30 11.05
C PHE A 101 -4.84 5.20 11.55
N GLY A 102 -5.23 4.06 12.14
CA GLY A 102 -6.57 3.85 12.68
C GLY A 102 -7.61 3.33 11.68
N TYR A 103 -7.21 2.95 10.47
CA TYR A 103 -8.10 2.30 9.50
C TYR A 103 -8.34 0.83 9.89
N PRO A 104 -9.51 0.24 9.58
CA PRO A 104 -9.94 -1.03 10.18
C PRO A 104 -9.14 -2.26 9.74
N SER A 105 -8.49 -2.26 8.57
CA SER A 105 -7.66 -3.37 8.10
C SER A 105 -6.64 -2.94 7.05
N PHE A 106 -7.05 -2.92 5.79
CA PHE A 106 -6.27 -2.47 4.65
C PHE A 106 -7.15 -1.61 3.76
N ILE A 107 -6.52 -0.81 2.92
CA ILE A 107 -7.20 0.03 1.95
C ILE A 107 -6.91 -0.49 0.56
N VAL A 108 -7.98 -0.75 -0.20
CA VAL A 108 -7.95 -0.84 -1.66
C VAL A 108 -8.88 0.22 -2.19
N LYS A 109 -8.32 1.22 -2.88
CA LYS A 109 -9.07 2.40 -3.32
C LYS A 109 -8.72 2.77 -4.74
N ASN A 110 -9.69 3.21 -5.53
CA ASN A 110 -9.41 3.75 -6.86
C ASN A 110 -8.64 5.07 -6.75
N ALA A 111 -7.56 5.22 -7.51
CA ALA A 111 -6.71 6.41 -7.47
C ALA A 111 -7.43 7.71 -7.86
N ASN A 112 -8.48 7.61 -8.68
CA ASN A 112 -9.31 8.74 -9.10
C ASN A 112 -10.38 9.12 -8.08
N ASP A 113 -10.59 8.29 -7.04
CA ASP A 113 -11.51 8.61 -5.96
C ASP A 113 -10.83 9.52 -4.94
N VAL A 114 -11.01 10.83 -5.10
CA VAL A 114 -10.49 11.86 -4.19
C VAL A 114 -11.54 12.37 -3.19
N SER A 115 -12.71 11.73 -3.16
CA SER A 115 -13.87 12.19 -2.40
C SER A 115 -13.72 11.99 -0.89
N ASP A 116 -12.95 10.99 -0.49
CA ASP A 116 -12.75 10.61 0.92
C ASP A 116 -11.27 10.49 1.30
N PHE A 117 -10.99 10.43 2.60
CA PHE A 117 -9.68 10.11 3.17
C PHE A 117 -9.44 8.58 3.25
N PRO A 118 -8.17 8.14 3.31
CA PRO A 118 -6.96 8.93 3.14
C PRO A 118 -6.74 9.33 1.68
N ARG A 119 -5.96 10.39 1.49
CA ARG A 119 -5.42 10.83 0.21
C ARG A 119 -3.97 10.40 0.12
N TYR A 120 -3.62 9.78 -0.99
CA TYR A 120 -2.26 9.36 -1.28
C TYR A 120 -1.66 10.32 -2.30
N ILE A 121 -0.59 11.02 -1.92
CA ILE A 121 0.10 11.97 -2.78
C ILE A 121 1.52 11.45 -2.98
N PRO A 122 1.90 10.96 -4.17
CA PRO A 122 3.24 10.44 -4.40
C PRO A 122 4.28 11.56 -4.26
N GLY A 123 5.34 11.27 -3.50
CA GLY A 123 6.54 12.10 -3.42
C GLY A 123 7.52 11.78 -4.55
N ASN A 124 8.78 12.17 -4.33
CA ASN A 124 9.88 11.92 -5.25
C ASN A 124 10.17 10.42 -5.37
N GLN A 125 9.96 9.86 -6.57
CA GLN A 125 10.14 8.44 -6.82
C GLN A 125 11.59 7.97 -6.64
N ALA A 126 12.60 8.77 -6.99
CA ALA A 126 14.00 8.37 -6.82
C ALA A 126 14.36 8.15 -5.34
N THR A 127 13.78 8.95 -4.44
CA THR A 127 13.90 8.75 -2.99
C THR A 127 13.24 7.45 -2.55
N VAL A 128 12.03 7.17 -3.05
CA VAL A 128 11.31 5.92 -2.76
C VAL A 128 12.10 4.71 -3.25
N ASP A 129 12.61 4.75 -4.48
CA ASP A 129 13.41 3.68 -5.08
C ASP A 129 14.68 3.40 -4.28
N GLU A 130 15.35 4.44 -3.78
CA GLU A 130 16.51 4.27 -2.89
C GLU A 130 16.13 3.62 -1.56
N HIS A 131 15.01 4.02 -0.94
CA HIS A 131 14.55 3.36 0.28
C HIS A 131 14.17 1.89 0.06
N VAL A 132 13.57 1.57 -1.09
CA VAL A 132 13.32 0.17 -1.48
C VAL A 132 14.63 -0.59 -1.63
N ARG A 133 15.62 0.00 -2.31
CA ARG A 133 16.95 -0.60 -2.47
C ARG A 133 17.59 -0.90 -1.12
N LEU A 134 17.59 0.08 -0.21
CA LEU A 134 18.13 -0.06 1.15
C LEU A 134 17.41 -1.16 1.93
N ALA A 135 16.08 -1.25 1.86
CA ALA A 135 15.32 -2.30 2.52
C ALA A 135 15.75 -3.72 2.09
N TYR A 136 16.15 -3.90 0.82
CA TYR A 136 16.67 -5.17 0.32
C TYR A 136 18.15 -5.44 0.66
N THR A 137 18.98 -4.39 0.75
CA THR A 137 20.44 -4.56 0.95
C THR A 137 20.88 -4.49 2.40
N GLU A 138 20.20 -3.67 3.20
CA GLU A 138 20.58 -3.34 4.59
C GLU A 138 19.52 -3.78 5.61
N GLY A 139 18.36 -4.23 5.12
CA GLY A 139 17.20 -4.56 5.95
C GLY A 139 16.33 -3.33 6.24
N ILE A 140 15.23 -3.56 6.96
CA ILE A 140 14.34 -2.49 7.42
C ILE A 140 14.87 -2.04 8.77
N GLN A 141 15.35 -0.80 8.84
CA GLN A 141 15.88 -0.18 10.06
C GLN A 141 14.75 0.29 10.98
#